data_AF-F2URT3-F1
#
_entry.id   AF-F2URT3-F1
#
_cell.length_a   1.000
_cell.length_b   1.000
_cell.length_c   1.000
_cell.angle_alpha   90.00
_cell.angle_beta   90.00
_cell.angle_gamma   90.00
#
_symmetry.space_group_name_H-M   'P 1'
#
loop_
_entity.id
_entity.type
_entity.pdbx_description
1 polymer ?
#
loop_
_entity_poly.entity_id
_entity_poly.type
_entity_poly.pdbx_seq_one_letter_code
_entity_poly.pdbx_strand_id
1 'polypeptide(L)'
;MHLCVCGTEECYDDADAQTGKHTRYQIHVNGCYHCSVRYSELLNLHSQIRLSLGPSRRVPSQAPHALYDEGVEQRRRELDIYLRAVAQHQGIRHSGIVAAFLDSALKDDDDGDGDKDHGDNGDVDNGDVDMVANHTSSSASSLSPAPLAISLITKKEITVTCTRTDRTPAVLQRACKHLRVSEQFTDKFALFLVTADLGTTVRRLQSFESPLLSLHRHGKDTHRIQLRKGYFDPACEDEMLDDAAAQQLIRAQAVHELRAGQLACEDEHMHEIKRLKSAGDTRAFLQACRQVHGYNAVFIADCASDFPQPNTPATLILTHNAVRIRTEGDDRHEFVFPIRRIRHWQVSGSSPESLAFRFDYQREGGTISTITVSTPCAIHASMCLQAAVDEIIQLRQRRISGDEGDRRRPSEEQRTQRRRQQRQTGGDGGDGGTHARSSHHAHGNGASSGSGKRSAPSTPAKPTKSRTSAVIDEADISQGHHFGLTQQDVFGDNDL
;
A
#
# COMPACT_ATOMS: atom_id res chain seq x y z
N MET A 1 5.76 1.87 7.87
CA MET A 1 5.04 1.84 9.16
C MET A 1 4.74 3.28 9.53
N HIS A 2 3.50 3.59 9.91
CA HIS A 2 3.17 4.87 10.55
C HIS A 2 2.99 4.62 12.04
N LEU A 3 3.60 5.45 12.89
CA LEU A 3 3.37 5.47 14.33
C LEU A 3 2.81 6.85 14.69
N CYS A 4 1.89 6.92 15.63
CA CYS A 4 1.62 8.16 16.37
C CYS A 4 1.43 7.84 17.86
N VAL A 5 1.63 8.85 18.71
CA VAL A 5 1.06 8.84 20.06
C VAL A 5 -0.24 9.64 20.00
N CYS A 6 -1.34 8.95 19.70
CA CYS A 6 -2.59 9.61 19.32
C CYS A 6 -3.52 9.91 20.51
N GLY A 7 -3.22 9.43 21.72
CA GLY A 7 -3.92 9.76 22.96
C GLY A 7 -3.07 9.52 24.21
N THR A 8 -3.64 9.80 25.38
CA THR A 8 -3.04 9.54 26.70
C THR A 8 -4.11 9.09 27.68
N GLU A 9 -3.73 8.23 28.61
CA GLU A 9 -4.60 7.53 29.53
C GLU A 9 -4.08 7.71 30.96
N GLU A 10 -4.98 7.98 31.92
CA GLU A 10 -4.63 8.11 33.32
C GLU A 10 -4.96 6.83 34.07
N CYS A 11 -3.93 6.07 34.41
CA CYS A 11 -4.05 4.80 35.12
C CYS A 11 -3.70 4.99 36.60
N TYR A 12 -4.30 4.16 37.45
CA TYR A 12 -4.07 4.14 38.89
C TYR A 12 -3.54 2.76 39.25
N ASP A 13 -2.39 2.68 39.92
CA ASP A 13 -1.91 1.43 40.49
C ASP A 13 -2.82 1.05 41.69
N ASP A 14 -3.53 -0.09 41.61
CA ASP A 14 -4.58 -0.57 42.55
C ASP A 14 -4.15 -0.65 44.05
N ALA A 15 -2.89 -0.40 44.37
CA ALA A 15 -2.30 -0.50 45.71
C ALA A 15 -2.32 0.81 46.53
N ASP A 16 -2.41 2.00 45.91
CA ASP A 16 -2.32 3.27 46.66
C ASP A 16 -2.99 4.46 45.93
N ALA A 17 -4.29 4.65 46.20
CA ALA A 17 -5.19 5.50 45.41
C ALA A 17 -4.87 7.01 45.40
N GLN A 18 -3.93 7.47 46.23
CA GLN A 18 -3.51 8.87 46.30
C GLN A 18 -2.13 9.14 45.68
N THR A 19 -1.42 8.09 45.27
CA THR A 19 0.03 8.12 44.96
C THR A 19 0.40 7.30 43.72
N GLY A 20 -0.39 6.27 43.36
CA GLY A 20 -0.17 5.39 42.20
C GLY A 20 -0.62 5.92 40.84
N LYS A 21 -0.81 7.24 40.67
CA LYS A 21 -1.30 7.81 39.41
C LYS A 21 -0.18 7.91 38.37
N HIS A 22 -0.34 7.26 37.21
CA HIS A 22 0.62 7.29 36.12
C HIS A 22 -0.05 7.43 34.74
N THR A 23 0.62 8.13 33.82
CA THR A 23 0.13 8.30 32.44
C THR A 23 0.67 7.21 31.51
N ARG A 24 -0.23 6.53 30.79
CA ARG A 24 0.11 5.71 29.61
C ARG A 24 -0.13 6.50 28.32
N TYR A 25 0.63 6.18 27.29
CA TYR A 25 0.66 6.87 26.00
C TYR A 25 0.14 5.93 24.92
N GLN A 26 -0.98 6.29 24.28
CA GLN A 26 -1.68 5.43 23.33
C GLN A 26 -0.96 5.44 21.97
N ILE A 27 -0.18 4.40 21.74
CA ILE A 27 0.56 4.16 20.50
C ILE A 27 -0.40 3.58 19.46
N HIS A 28 -0.58 4.28 18.35
CA HIS A 28 -1.31 3.73 17.21
C HIS A 28 -0.32 3.36 16.10
N VAL A 29 -0.46 2.15 15.57
CA VAL A 29 0.31 1.66 14.42
C VAL A 29 -0.61 1.65 13.21
N ASN A 30 -0.19 2.34 12.15
CA ASN A 30 -0.95 2.46 10.90
C ASN A 30 -2.40 2.98 11.12
N GLY A 31 -2.58 3.88 12.10
CA GLY A 31 -3.85 4.54 12.44
C GLY A 31 -4.69 3.82 13.50
N CYS A 32 -4.52 2.50 13.63
CA CYS A 32 -5.21 1.68 14.61
C CYS A 32 -4.50 1.73 15.96
N TYR A 33 -5.26 1.75 17.07
CA TYR A 33 -4.70 1.53 18.40
C TYR A 33 -3.89 0.24 18.43
N HIS A 34 -2.66 0.32 18.96
CA HIS A 34 -1.73 -0.80 19.05
C HIS A 34 -1.50 -1.22 20.50
N CYS A 35 -1.03 -0.30 21.34
CA CYS A 35 -0.82 -0.47 22.78
C CYS A 35 -0.79 0.88 23.54
N SER A 36 -0.92 0.85 24.87
CA SER A 36 -0.81 1.97 25.80
C SER A 36 0.46 1.78 26.63
N VAL A 37 1.52 2.59 26.45
CA VAL A 37 2.82 2.36 27.13
C VAL A 37 3.17 3.45 28.15
N ARG A 38 3.86 3.09 29.23
CA ARG A 38 4.43 4.06 30.18
C ARG A 38 5.61 4.80 29.53
N TYR A 39 5.87 6.02 29.98
CA TYR A 39 6.96 6.86 29.49
C TYR A 39 8.36 6.19 29.56
N SER A 40 8.61 5.43 30.62
CA SER A 40 9.86 4.68 30.84
C SER A 40 10.15 3.64 29.75
N GLU A 41 9.13 3.05 29.14
CA GLU A 41 9.27 2.06 28.07
C GLU A 41 9.73 2.72 26.76
N LEU A 42 9.22 3.91 26.45
CA LEU A 42 9.65 4.71 25.30
C LEU A 42 11.10 5.22 25.48
N LEU A 43 11.51 5.50 26.73
CA LEU A 43 12.90 5.84 27.05
C LEU A 43 13.84 4.62 26.94
N ASN A 44 13.35 3.41 27.28
CA ASN A 44 14.06 2.15 27.04
C ASN A 44 14.23 1.89 25.53
N LEU A 45 13.17 2.03 24.73
CA LEU A 45 13.23 1.98 23.26
C LEU A 45 14.27 2.96 22.69
N HIS A 46 14.26 4.22 23.15
CA HIS A 46 15.26 5.21 22.74
C HIS A 46 16.69 4.75 23.06
N SER A 47 16.89 4.13 24.22
CA SER A 47 18.21 3.63 24.66
C SER A 47 18.69 2.46 23.79
N GLN A 48 17.82 1.51 23.45
CA GLN A 48 18.11 0.41 22.52
C GLN A 48 18.42 0.93 21.10
N ILE A 49 17.67 1.93 20.62
CA ILE A 49 17.93 2.60 19.34
C ILE A 49 19.34 3.23 19.33
N ARG A 50 19.72 3.95 20.39
CA ARG A 50 21.07 4.56 20.50
C ARG A 50 22.19 3.51 20.51
N LEU A 51 22.01 2.40 21.22
CA LEU A 51 22.99 1.30 21.25
C LEU A 51 23.17 0.66 19.86
N SER A 52 22.09 0.47 19.12
CA SER A 52 22.12 -0.21 17.80
C SER A 52 22.67 0.62 16.64
N LEU A 53 22.50 1.95 16.66
CA LEU A 53 22.96 2.84 15.59
C LEU A 53 24.43 3.25 15.72
N GLY A 54 25.03 3.06 16.90
CA GLY A 54 26.39 3.49 17.23
C GLY A 54 26.54 5.02 17.33
N PRO A 55 27.72 5.52 17.74
CA PRO A 55 27.95 6.95 17.98
C PRO A 55 27.97 7.81 16.70
N SER A 56 28.11 7.19 15.52
CA SER A 56 28.36 7.91 14.25
C SER A 56 27.12 8.17 13.38
N ARG A 57 25.93 7.68 13.77
CA ARG A 57 24.67 7.94 13.06
C ARG A 57 23.78 8.88 13.87
N ARG A 58 23.20 9.89 13.21
CA ARG A 58 22.33 10.87 13.86
C ARG A 58 20.96 10.26 14.16
N VAL A 59 20.78 9.82 15.39
CA VAL A 59 19.47 9.46 15.99
C VAL A 59 18.56 10.70 15.92
N PRO A 60 17.22 10.57 15.75
CA PRO A 60 16.28 11.68 15.88
C PRO A 60 16.59 12.51 17.12
N SER A 61 16.86 13.81 16.92
CA SER A 61 17.85 14.56 17.72
C SER A 61 17.37 15.06 19.09
N GLN A 62 16.24 14.57 19.57
CA GLN A 62 15.78 14.74 20.94
C GLN A 62 15.50 13.35 21.51
N ALA A 63 16.23 12.99 22.56
CA ALA A 63 15.69 12.05 23.53
C ALA A 63 14.43 12.71 24.13
N PRO A 64 13.35 11.95 24.40
CA PRO A 64 12.24 12.54 25.11
C PRO A 64 12.77 13.05 26.46
N HIS A 65 12.60 14.34 26.70
CA HIS A 65 13.16 14.99 27.88
C HIS A 65 12.32 14.61 29.10
N ALA A 66 12.98 14.38 30.24
CA ALA A 66 12.33 14.31 31.54
C ALA A 66 11.87 15.71 31.97
N LEU A 67 10.89 16.27 31.24
CA LEU A 67 10.28 17.56 31.53
C LEU A 67 9.38 17.40 32.75
N TYR A 68 9.74 18.12 33.81
CA TYR A 68 8.97 18.25 35.04
C TYR A 68 7.64 18.94 34.75
N ASP A 69 6.53 18.22 35.00
CA ASP A 69 5.14 18.63 35.20
C ASP A 69 4.42 19.62 34.24
N GLU A 70 5.10 20.26 33.30
CA GLU A 70 4.45 21.09 32.26
C GLU A 70 3.89 20.23 31.11
N GLY A 71 2.66 19.75 31.29
CA GLY A 71 1.76 19.36 30.20
C GLY A 71 1.95 17.95 29.64
N VAL A 72 1.11 17.01 30.09
CA VAL A 72 0.98 15.66 29.50
C VAL A 72 0.78 15.70 27.97
N GLU A 73 -0.05 16.62 27.49
CA GLU A 73 -0.32 16.84 26.06
C GLU A 73 0.89 17.37 25.28
N GLN A 74 1.76 18.18 25.90
CA GLN A 74 3.00 18.64 25.26
C GLN A 74 3.97 17.46 25.13
N ARG A 75 4.15 16.67 26.20
CA ARG A 75 4.96 15.44 26.16
C ARG A 75 4.41 14.44 25.14
N ARG A 76 3.08 14.31 24.99
CA ARG A 76 2.44 13.48 23.95
C ARG A 76 2.85 13.93 22.55
N ARG A 77 2.81 15.24 22.24
CA ARG A 77 3.22 15.81 20.94
C ARG A 77 4.68 15.53 20.61
N GLU A 78 5.57 15.67 21.59
CA GLU A 78 7.00 15.40 21.43
C GLU A 78 7.26 13.91 21.16
N LEU A 79 6.60 13.02 21.90
CA LEU A 79 6.68 11.56 21.66
C LEU A 79 6.09 11.15 20.31
N ASP A 80 5.01 11.80 19.88
CA ASP A 80 4.37 11.60 18.57
C ASP A 80 5.31 12.03 17.41
N ILE A 81 5.98 13.17 17.53
CA ILE A 81 7.03 13.62 16.59
C ILE A 81 8.22 12.64 16.61
N TYR A 82 8.70 12.24 17.79
CA TYR A 82 9.82 11.31 17.95
C TYR A 82 9.53 9.94 17.31
N LEU A 83 8.39 9.33 17.60
CA LEU A 83 8.01 8.03 17.03
C LEU A 83 7.79 8.10 15.52
N ARG A 84 7.26 9.21 15.00
CA ARG A 84 7.16 9.43 13.54
C ARG A 84 8.55 9.47 12.88
N ALA A 85 9.52 10.16 13.47
CA ALA A 85 10.90 10.19 12.97
C ALA A 85 11.59 8.81 13.06
N VAL A 86 11.42 8.10 14.19
CA VAL A 86 11.91 6.72 14.39
C VAL A 86 11.33 5.75 13.35
N ALA A 87 10.04 5.84 13.06
CA ALA A 87 9.35 4.99 12.09
C ALA A 87 9.75 5.26 10.62
N GLN A 88 10.35 6.41 10.33
CA GLN A 88 10.82 6.80 9.00
C GLN A 88 12.30 6.45 8.78
N HIS A 89 13.15 6.53 9.81
CA HIS A 89 14.59 6.35 9.71
C HIS A 89 15.01 4.91 9.32
N GLN A 90 15.51 4.73 8.09
CA GLN A 90 15.84 3.42 7.49
C GLN A 90 16.68 2.51 8.42
N GLY A 91 17.73 3.05 9.06
CA GLY A 91 18.61 2.26 9.92
C GLY A 91 17.94 1.68 11.16
N ILE A 92 16.79 2.23 11.59
CA ILE A 92 15.98 1.67 12.68
C ILE A 92 14.90 0.75 12.13
N ARG A 93 14.27 1.12 11.00
CA ARG A 93 13.28 0.28 10.31
C ARG A 93 13.81 -1.12 9.99
N HIS A 94 15.08 -1.24 9.62
CA HIS A 94 15.71 -2.52 9.27
C HIS A 94 16.37 -3.26 10.45
N SER A 95 16.52 -2.65 11.64
CA SER A 95 17.12 -3.32 12.80
C SER A 95 16.14 -4.16 13.62
N GLY A 96 14.84 -4.11 13.30
CA GLY A 96 13.79 -4.89 13.98
C GLY A 96 13.40 -4.40 15.37
N ILE A 97 14.17 -3.51 16.00
CA ILE A 97 14.00 -3.06 17.40
C ILE A 97 12.61 -2.47 17.65
N VAL A 98 12.09 -1.67 16.72
CA VAL A 98 10.73 -1.10 16.83
C VAL A 98 9.66 -2.19 16.77
N ALA A 99 9.86 -3.23 15.96
CA ALA A 99 8.93 -4.36 15.92
C ALA A 99 9.01 -5.19 17.22
N ALA A 100 10.21 -5.44 17.75
CA ALA A 100 10.39 -6.14 19.02
C ALA A 100 9.76 -5.39 20.21
N PHE A 101 9.88 -4.06 20.24
CA PHE A 101 9.19 -3.21 21.23
C PHE A 101 7.66 -3.30 21.13
N LEU A 102 7.11 -3.13 19.91
CA LEU A 102 5.68 -3.25 19.64
C LEU A 102 5.12 -4.66 19.91
N ASP A 103 5.98 -5.69 19.92
CA ASP A 103 5.66 -7.08 20.23
C ASP A 103 5.74 -7.44 21.72
N SER A 104 6.48 -6.67 22.51
CA SER A 104 6.45 -6.78 23.98
C SER A 104 5.24 -6.05 24.54
N ALA A 105 5.07 -4.76 24.21
CA ALA A 105 3.99 -3.93 24.71
C ALA A 105 2.57 -4.44 24.35
N LEU A 106 2.44 -5.28 23.32
CA LEU A 106 1.18 -5.98 23.01
C LEU A 106 0.79 -7.06 24.02
N LYS A 107 1.75 -7.65 24.73
CA LYS A 107 1.50 -8.67 25.76
C LYS A 107 1.15 -8.00 27.08
N ASP A 108 1.94 -6.98 27.43
CA ASP A 108 1.83 -6.23 28.67
C ASP A 108 0.50 -5.43 28.77
N ASP A 109 -0.23 -5.27 27.65
CA ASP A 109 -1.61 -4.77 27.58
C ASP A 109 -2.68 -5.89 27.57
N ASP A 110 -2.41 -7.08 27.01
CA ASP A 110 -3.39 -8.19 26.91
C ASP A 110 -3.71 -8.82 28.29
N ASP A 111 -2.78 -8.69 29.24
CA ASP A 111 -2.95 -9.04 30.66
C ASP A 111 -3.66 -7.95 31.50
N GLY A 112 -3.93 -6.76 30.94
CA GLY A 112 -4.46 -5.60 31.67
C GLY A 112 -5.99 -5.42 31.63
N ASP A 113 -6.65 -5.86 30.56
CA ASP A 113 -8.08 -5.65 30.30
C ASP A 113 -8.96 -6.72 30.98
N GLY A 114 -8.87 -6.78 32.31
CA GLY A 114 -9.69 -7.66 33.15
C GLY A 114 -11.05 -7.04 33.44
N ASP A 115 -12.11 -7.61 32.84
CA ASP A 115 -13.50 -7.17 32.92
C ASP A 115 -14.02 -7.05 34.38
N LYS A 116 -13.89 -5.85 34.96
CA LYS A 116 -14.33 -5.51 36.34
C LYS A 116 -15.84 -5.17 36.35
N ASP A 117 -16.68 -6.09 35.92
CA ASP A 117 -18.15 -5.94 35.98
C ASP A 117 -18.59 -5.68 37.44
N HIS A 118 -19.36 -4.61 37.64
CA HIS A 118 -19.76 -4.13 38.96
C HIS A 118 -21.04 -4.85 39.42
N GLY A 119 -20.89 -6.13 39.75
CA GLY A 119 -21.95 -6.95 40.34
C GLY A 119 -22.48 -6.36 41.64
N ASP A 120 -23.77 -6.04 41.66
CA ASP A 120 -24.49 -5.50 42.81
C ASP A 120 -24.57 -6.52 43.95
N ASN A 121 -24.35 -6.06 45.19
CA ASN A 121 -24.29 -6.93 46.37
C ASN A 121 -25.70 -7.21 46.92
N GLY A 122 -26.36 -8.24 46.37
CA GLY A 122 -27.52 -8.88 47.00
C GLY A 122 -27.09 -10.05 47.89
N ASP A 123 -27.49 -10.05 49.16
CA ASP A 123 -27.26 -11.16 50.10
C ASP A 123 -27.88 -12.49 49.62
N VAL A 124 -27.27 -13.64 49.99
CA VAL A 124 -27.90 -14.70 50.83
C VAL A 124 -27.02 -15.97 50.96
N ASP A 125 -26.66 -16.27 52.21
CA ASP A 125 -26.33 -17.57 52.83
C ASP A 125 -25.09 -18.41 52.39
N ASN A 126 -24.79 -19.41 53.23
CA ASN A 126 -23.53 -20.15 53.35
C ASN A 126 -23.62 -21.56 52.74
N GLY A 127 -22.52 -22.11 52.21
CA GLY A 127 -22.55 -23.44 51.59
C GLY A 127 -21.20 -24.11 51.34
N ASP A 128 -20.57 -24.58 52.42
CA ASP A 128 -19.45 -25.56 52.44
C ASP A 128 -18.10 -25.15 51.80
N VAL A 129 -17.08 -25.99 52.00
CA VAL A 129 -15.65 -25.67 51.75
C VAL A 129 -14.99 -26.71 50.85
N ASP A 130 -14.31 -26.30 49.77
CA ASP A 130 -13.26 -27.14 49.16
C ASP A 130 -12.15 -26.37 48.41
N MET A 131 -11.12 -27.12 47.99
CA MET A 131 -9.74 -26.71 47.70
C MET A 131 -9.47 -25.54 46.74
N VAL A 132 -8.59 -24.65 47.23
CA VAL A 132 -7.40 -24.07 46.57
C VAL A 132 -7.19 -24.48 45.10
N ALA A 133 -7.38 -23.53 44.18
CA ALA A 133 -6.87 -23.57 42.81
C ALA A 133 -6.11 -22.27 42.48
N ASN A 134 -4.97 -22.39 41.78
CA ASN A 134 -4.05 -21.26 41.56
C ASN A 134 -4.65 -20.13 40.68
N HIS A 135 -4.39 -18.88 41.08
CA HIS A 135 -4.48 -17.72 40.19
C HIS A 135 -3.38 -17.78 39.12
N THR A 136 -3.65 -18.38 37.96
CA THR A 136 -2.70 -18.41 36.81
C THR A 136 -3.42 -18.53 35.46
N SER A 137 -4.45 -17.71 35.24
CA SER A 137 -5.44 -17.89 34.16
C SER A 137 -5.44 -16.85 33.02
N SER A 138 -4.73 -15.72 33.14
CA SER A 138 -4.74 -14.68 32.08
C SER A 138 -4.10 -15.16 30.77
N SER A 139 -2.92 -15.78 30.86
CA SER A 139 -2.11 -16.24 29.72
C SER A 139 -2.75 -17.35 28.87
N ALA A 140 -3.83 -17.98 29.34
CA ALA A 140 -4.58 -18.99 28.60
C ALA A 140 -5.48 -18.40 27.49
N SER A 141 -5.91 -17.14 27.63
CA SER A 141 -6.86 -16.51 26.69
C SER A 141 -6.24 -16.25 25.31
N SER A 142 -5.00 -15.76 25.27
CA SER A 142 -4.27 -15.36 24.06
C SER A 142 -3.97 -16.51 23.09
N LEU A 143 -3.89 -17.73 23.62
CA LEU A 143 -3.63 -18.97 22.89
C LEU A 143 -4.90 -19.72 22.45
N SER A 144 -6.09 -19.26 22.83
CA SER A 144 -7.35 -19.89 22.43
C SER A 144 -7.54 -19.84 20.90
N PRO A 145 -7.76 -20.98 20.20
CA PRO A 145 -7.94 -20.98 18.75
C PRO A 145 -9.36 -20.54 18.36
N ALA A 146 -9.49 -19.38 17.72
CA ALA A 146 -10.77 -18.81 17.30
C ALA A 146 -10.97 -18.90 15.77
N PRO A 147 -12.23 -18.99 15.28
CA PRO A 147 -12.52 -18.89 13.85
C PRO A 147 -12.47 -17.44 13.36
N LEU A 148 -11.71 -17.19 12.30
CA LEU A 148 -11.65 -15.94 11.57
C LEU A 148 -12.19 -16.13 10.14
N ALA A 149 -13.24 -15.37 9.80
CA ALA A 149 -13.73 -15.27 8.44
C ALA A 149 -12.81 -14.36 7.60
N ILE A 150 -12.37 -14.87 6.45
CA ILE A 150 -11.62 -14.12 5.44
C ILE A 150 -12.49 -14.07 4.19
N SER A 151 -12.89 -12.86 3.82
CA SER A 151 -13.65 -12.61 2.60
C SER A 151 -12.74 -12.65 1.36
N LEU A 152 -13.32 -13.00 0.23
CA LEU A 152 -12.73 -12.86 -1.10
C LEU A 152 -13.38 -11.68 -1.82
N ILE A 153 -12.71 -11.16 -2.86
CA ILE A 153 -13.23 -10.08 -3.73
C ILE A 153 -14.58 -10.43 -4.43
N THR A 154 -14.98 -11.71 -4.39
CA THR A 154 -16.27 -12.26 -4.87
C THR A 154 -17.41 -12.19 -3.83
N LYS A 155 -17.15 -11.64 -2.63
CA LYS A 155 -18.00 -11.70 -1.43
C LYS A 155 -18.28 -13.12 -0.88
N LYS A 156 -17.63 -14.17 -1.42
CA LYS A 156 -17.52 -15.47 -0.72
C LYS A 156 -16.55 -15.35 0.45
N GLU A 157 -16.72 -16.17 1.48
CA GLU A 157 -15.84 -16.21 2.65
C GLU A 157 -15.28 -17.63 2.84
N ILE A 158 -14.08 -17.70 3.43
CA ILE A 158 -13.48 -18.92 3.98
C ILE A 158 -13.23 -18.69 5.47
N THR A 159 -13.26 -19.76 6.27
CA THR A 159 -12.91 -19.68 7.70
C THR A 159 -11.56 -20.33 7.93
N VAL A 160 -10.67 -19.63 8.63
CA VAL A 160 -9.40 -20.16 9.14
C VAL A 160 -9.37 -20.07 10.66
N THR A 161 -8.73 -21.04 11.31
CA THR A 161 -8.50 -20.99 12.76
C THR A 161 -7.22 -20.20 13.07
N CYS A 162 -7.29 -19.27 14.02
CA CYS A 162 -6.16 -18.47 14.50
C CYS A 162 -6.30 -18.05 15.97
N THR A 163 -5.17 -17.84 16.65
CA THR A 163 -5.08 -17.28 18.01
C THR A 163 -5.05 -15.75 18.00
N ARG A 164 -5.06 -15.08 19.18
CA ARG A 164 -4.76 -13.63 19.28
C ARG A 164 -3.33 -13.33 18.81
N THR A 165 -2.40 -14.26 19.04
CA THR A 165 -0.97 -14.13 18.74
C THR A 165 -0.57 -14.41 17.27
N ASP A 166 -1.46 -14.99 16.47
CA ASP A 166 -1.20 -15.38 15.08
C ASP A 166 -0.96 -14.17 14.15
N ARG A 167 0.23 -14.11 13.55
CA ARG A 167 0.62 -13.00 12.67
C ARG A 167 0.11 -13.17 11.24
N THR A 168 -0.08 -12.05 10.55
CA THR A 168 -0.62 -11.94 9.19
C THR A 168 -0.04 -12.96 8.18
N PRO A 169 1.29 -13.25 8.13
CA PRO A 169 1.85 -14.25 7.21
C PRO A 169 1.34 -15.68 7.48
N ALA A 170 1.20 -16.08 8.75
CA ALA A 170 0.71 -17.41 9.12
C ALA A 170 -0.79 -17.57 8.80
N VAL A 171 -1.59 -16.53 9.07
CA VAL A 171 -3.01 -16.49 8.72
C VAL A 171 -3.19 -16.52 7.19
N LEU A 172 -2.37 -15.77 6.44
CA LEU A 172 -2.36 -15.77 4.98
C LEU A 172 -1.95 -17.14 4.40
N GLN A 173 -0.92 -17.79 4.95
CA GLN A 173 -0.51 -19.14 4.53
C GLN A 173 -1.65 -20.16 4.72
N ARG A 174 -2.37 -20.10 5.85
CA ARG A 174 -3.56 -20.95 6.08
C ARG A 174 -4.69 -20.63 5.12
N ALA A 175 -4.93 -19.36 4.80
CA ALA A 175 -5.93 -18.94 3.83
C ALA A 175 -5.61 -19.43 2.40
N CYS A 176 -4.37 -19.21 1.93
CA CYS A 176 -3.88 -19.69 0.63
C CYS A 176 -3.93 -21.23 0.54
N LYS A 177 -3.54 -21.94 1.60
CA LYS A 177 -3.64 -23.41 1.69
C LYS A 177 -5.09 -23.90 1.62
N HIS A 178 -6.03 -23.24 2.30
CA HIS A 178 -7.47 -23.54 2.20
C HIS A 178 -8.00 -23.32 0.77
N LEU A 179 -7.53 -22.27 0.09
CA LEU A 179 -7.86 -21.94 -1.31
C LEU A 179 -7.12 -22.82 -2.34
N ARG A 180 -6.19 -23.68 -1.90
CA ARG A 180 -5.30 -24.51 -2.75
C ARG A 180 -4.36 -23.73 -3.67
N VAL A 181 -3.98 -22.52 -3.28
CA VAL A 181 -2.89 -21.76 -3.91
C VAL A 181 -1.56 -22.42 -3.52
N SER A 182 -0.66 -22.64 -4.49
CA SER A 182 0.66 -23.21 -4.23
C SER A 182 1.48 -22.30 -3.29
N GLU A 183 2.19 -22.91 -2.34
CA GLU A 183 2.86 -22.20 -1.24
C GLU A 183 3.84 -21.11 -1.72
N GLN A 184 4.55 -21.37 -2.82
CA GLN A 184 5.46 -20.47 -3.52
C GLN A 184 4.83 -19.15 -4.03
N PHE A 185 3.49 -19.06 -4.07
CA PHE A 185 2.74 -17.87 -4.49
C PHE A 185 2.01 -17.19 -3.33
N THR A 186 2.16 -17.67 -2.09
CA THR A 186 1.51 -17.09 -0.89
C THR A 186 1.86 -15.61 -0.69
N ASP A 187 3.11 -15.23 -0.96
CA ASP A 187 3.60 -13.84 -0.83
C ASP A 187 3.04 -12.88 -1.89
N LYS A 188 2.46 -13.41 -2.99
CA LYS A 188 1.79 -12.62 -4.03
C LYS A 188 0.37 -12.21 -3.64
N PHE A 189 -0.14 -12.70 -2.51
CA PHE A 189 -1.42 -12.29 -1.92
C PHE A 189 -1.19 -11.47 -0.65
N ALA A 190 -2.23 -10.77 -0.20
CA ALA A 190 -2.20 -10.05 1.07
C ALA A 190 -3.58 -9.99 1.71
N LEU A 191 -3.58 -9.83 3.05
CA LEU A 191 -4.78 -9.55 3.82
C LEU A 191 -4.95 -8.04 3.99
N PHE A 192 -6.18 -7.58 3.80
CA PHE A 192 -6.59 -6.19 3.90
C PHE A 192 -7.73 -6.07 4.91
N LEU A 193 -7.72 -4.97 5.67
CA LEU A 193 -8.86 -4.55 6.46
C LEU A 193 -9.76 -3.70 5.57
N VAL A 194 -11.03 -4.10 5.43
CA VAL A 194 -12.01 -3.43 4.58
C VAL A 194 -13.29 -3.13 5.37
N THR A 195 -14.05 -2.11 4.96
CA THR A 195 -15.38 -1.86 5.52
C THR A 195 -16.37 -2.94 5.06
N ALA A 196 -17.34 -3.30 5.89
CA ALA A 196 -18.26 -4.42 5.64
C ALA A 196 -19.36 -4.10 4.61
N ASP A 197 -19.64 -2.81 4.39
CA ASP A 197 -20.70 -2.26 3.54
C ASP A 197 -20.29 -2.18 2.05
N LEU A 198 -19.28 -1.35 1.77
CA LEU A 198 -18.77 -1.02 0.44
C LEU A 198 -17.57 -1.89 0.03
N GLY A 199 -16.85 -2.46 1.00
CA GLY A 199 -15.56 -3.12 0.75
C GLY A 199 -14.41 -2.12 0.57
N THR A 200 -14.62 -0.86 0.97
CA THR A 200 -13.63 0.21 0.94
C THR A 200 -12.43 -0.19 1.78
N THR A 201 -11.22 0.07 1.28
CA THR A 201 -10.01 -0.52 1.86
C THR A 201 -9.37 0.43 2.85
N VAL A 202 -9.50 0.10 4.13
CA VAL A 202 -8.90 0.88 5.22
C VAL A 202 -7.38 0.83 5.11
N ARG A 203 -6.81 -0.38 4.95
CA ARG A 203 -5.35 -0.61 4.74
C ARG A 203 -4.99 -2.08 4.49
N ARG A 204 -3.76 -2.33 4.03
CA ARG A 204 -3.09 -3.65 4.01
C ARG A 204 -2.57 -3.99 5.40
N LEU A 205 -2.85 -5.19 5.90
CA LEU A 205 -2.24 -5.67 7.15
C LEU A 205 -0.75 -5.96 6.94
N GLN A 206 0.08 -5.53 7.88
CA GLN A 206 1.53 -5.73 7.85
C GLN A 206 1.92 -7.09 8.48
N SER A 207 3.15 -7.55 8.20
CA SER A 207 3.65 -8.85 8.65
C SER A 207 3.64 -9.06 10.16
N PHE A 208 3.76 -8.00 10.96
CA PHE A 208 3.72 -8.04 12.42
C PHE A 208 2.30 -7.96 12.99
N GLU A 209 1.26 -7.71 12.20
CA GLU A 209 -0.10 -7.54 12.73
C GLU A 209 -0.81 -8.88 12.90
N SER A 210 -1.66 -8.98 13.93
CA SER A 210 -2.60 -10.09 14.12
C SER A 210 -3.96 -9.75 13.47
N PRO A 211 -4.37 -10.43 12.38
CA PRO A 211 -5.64 -10.14 11.71
C PRO A 211 -6.87 -10.29 12.61
N LEU A 212 -6.81 -11.16 13.62
CA LEU A 212 -7.89 -11.35 14.58
C LEU A 212 -8.04 -10.12 15.49
N LEU A 213 -6.93 -9.59 16.02
CA LEU A 213 -6.94 -8.36 16.82
C LEU A 213 -7.28 -7.12 15.97
N SER A 214 -6.75 -7.02 14.75
CA SER A 214 -7.07 -5.93 13.81
C SER A 214 -8.56 -5.87 13.48
N LEU A 215 -9.24 -7.02 13.33
CA LEU A 215 -10.68 -7.09 13.11
C LEU A 215 -11.47 -6.78 14.41
N HIS A 216 -11.04 -7.35 15.54
CA HIS A 216 -11.72 -7.17 16.83
C HIS A 216 -11.76 -5.70 17.27
N ARG A 217 -10.61 -4.99 17.19
CA ARG A 217 -10.48 -3.55 17.52
C ARG A 217 -11.30 -2.62 16.62
N HIS A 218 -11.77 -3.11 15.47
CA HIS A 218 -12.56 -2.35 14.50
C HIS A 218 -14.06 -2.67 14.51
N GLY A 219 -14.47 -3.75 15.18
CA GLY A 219 -15.83 -4.30 15.12
C GLY A 219 -16.02 -5.27 13.94
N LYS A 220 -16.58 -6.45 14.22
CA LYS A 220 -16.83 -7.50 13.21
C LYS A 220 -18.00 -7.18 12.28
N ASP A 221 -18.90 -6.30 12.71
CA ASP A 221 -20.11 -5.94 11.97
C ASP A 221 -19.86 -4.78 10.99
N THR A 222 -18.88 -3.93 11.29
CA THR A 222 -18.49 -2.74 10.50
C THR A 222 -17.31 -3.01 9.57
N HIS A 223 -16.46 -4.00 9.89
CA HIS A 223 -15.25 -4.32 9.12
C HIS A 223 -15.12 -5.81 8.82
N ARG A 224 -14.31 -6.16 7.81
CA ARG A 224 -13.96 -7.54 7.44
C ARG A 224 -12.48 -7.64 7.11
N ILE A 225 -11.91 -8.85 7.26
CA ILE A 225 -10.63 -9.20 6.62
C ILE A 225 -10.92 -9.69 5.20
N GLN A 226 -10.11 -9.26 4.24
CA GLN A 226 -10.24 -9.64 2.82
C GLN A 226 -8.91 -10.05 2.21
N LEU A 227 -8.89 -11.15 1.47
CA LEU A 227 -7.74 -11.59 0.67
C LEU A 227 -7.82 -11.00 -0.75
N ARG A 228 -6.72 -10.38 -1.20
CA ARG A 228 -6.55 -9.79 -2.55
C ARG A 228 -5.12 -10.01 -3.06
N LYS A 229 -4.87 -9.65 -4.33
CA LYS A 229 -3.50 -9.58 -4.89
C LYS A 229 -2.63 -8.56 -4.13
N GLY A 230 -1.34 -8.85 -3.99
CA GLY A 230 -0.39 -8.13 -3.14
C GLY A 230 0.77 -7.43 -3.86
N TYR A 231 0.77 -7.43 -5.19
CA TYR A 231 1.79 -6.89 -6.11
C TYR A 231 1.14 -5.89 -7.08
N PHE A 232 1.96 -5.13 -7.83
CA PHE A 232 1.50 -4.16 -8.82
C PHE A 232 1.90 -4.46 -10.26
N ASP A 233 3.10 -5.00 -10.52
CA ASP A 233 3.59 -5.28 -11.87
C ASP A 233 2.92 -6.56 -12.42
N PRO A 234 2.21 -6.51 -13.57
CA PRO A 234 1.63 -7.70 -14.18
C PRO A 234 2.64 -8.80 -14.56
N ALA A 235 3.94 -8.50 -14.62
CA ALA A 235 4.99 -9.51 -14.80
C ALA A 235 5.07 -10.52 -13.65
N CYS A 236 4.70 -10.14 -12.42
CA CYS A 236 4.65 -11.04 -11.25
C CYS A 236 3.60 -12.16 -11.39
N GLU A 237 2.70 -12.07 -12.36
CA GLU A 237 1.66 -13.06 -12.62
C GLU A 237 2.07 -14.17 -13.60
N ASP A 238 3.16 -14.03 -14.37
CA ASP A 238 3.46 -14.95 -15.49
C ASP A 238 3.55 -16.42 -15.06
N GLU A 239 4.14 -16.70 -13.88
CA GLU A 239 4.23 -18.05 -13.30
C GLU A 239 2.97 -18.43 -12.49
N MET A 240 2.21 -17.45 -12.00
CA MET A 240 0.94 -17.69 -11.29
C MET A 240 -0.21 -18.07 -12.22
N LEU A 241 -0.15 -17.73 -13.52
CA LEU A 241 -1.17 -18.12 -14.49
C LEU A 241 -1.25 -19.64 -14.73
N ASP A 242 -0.25 -20.40 -14.27
CA ASP A 242 -0.22 -21.86 -14.37
C ASP A 242 -0.77 -22.56 -13.11
N ASP A 243 -0.92 -21.82 -11.99
CA ASP A 243 -1.63 -22.28 -10.78
C ASP A 243 -3.12 -21.97 -10.93
N ALA A 244 -3.96 -23.02 -10.94
CA ALA A 244 -5.40 -22.86 -11.15
C ALA A 244 -6.12 -22.06 -10.06
N ALA A 245 -5.66 -22.08 -8.80
CA ALA A 245 -6.26 -21.33 -7.71
C ALA A 245 -5.86 -19.86 -7.75
N ALA A 246 -4.57 -19.57 -7.92
CA ALA A 246 -4.04 -18.22 -8.09
C ALA A 246 -4.67 -17.55 -9.32
N GLN A 247 -4.70 -18.23 -10.47
CA GLN A 247 -5.34 -17.75 -11.70
C GLN A 247 -6.81 -17.37 -11.49
N GLN A 248 -7.58 -18.14 -10.72
CA GLN A 248 -8.99 -17.80 -10.42
C GLN A 248 -9.13 -16.62 -9.44
N LEU A 249 -8.22 -16.45 -8.48
CA LEU A 249 -8.19 -15.26 -7.60
C LEU A 249 -7.86 -13.99 -8.39
N ILE A 250 -6.87 -14.06 -9.28
CA ILE A 250 -6.48 -12.94 -10.17
C ILE A 250 -7.66 -12.60 -11.11
N ARG A 251 -8.28 -13.61 -11.74
CA ARG A 251 -9.51 -13.43 -12.56
C ARG A 251 -10.63 -12.77 -11.75
N ALA A 252 -10.89 -13.25 -10.54
CA ALA A 252 -11.97 -12.73 -9.70
C ALA A 252 -11.78 -11.23 -9.41
N GLN A 253 -10.54 -10.81 -9.14
CA GLN A 253 -10.22 -9.41 -8.90
C GLN A 253 -10.27 -8.57 -10.19
N ALA A 254 -9.74 -9.05 -11.32
CA ALA A 254 -9.85 -8.37 -12.61
C ALA A 254 -11.31 -8.22 -13.09
N VAL A 255 -12.17 -9.20 -12.78
CA VAL A 255 -13.63 -9.11 -13.03
C VAL A 255 -14.33 -8.13 -12.10
N HIS A 256 -13.82 -7.90 -10.89
CA HIS A 256 -14.30 -6.83 -10.00
C HIS A 256 -13.89 -5.45 -10.54
N GLU A 257 -12.61 -5.26 -10.88
CA GLU A 257 -12.05 -4.02 -11.43
C GLU A 257 -12.77 -3.62 -12.74
N LEU A 258 -13.07 -4.58 -13.62
CA LEU A 258 -13.89 -4.37 -14.83
C LEU A 258 -15.33 -3.93 -14.52
N ARG A 259 -15.96 -4.47 -13.47
CA ARG A 259 -17.33 -4.12 -13.05
C ARG A 259 -17.41 -2.75 -12.38
N ALA A 260 -16.34 -2.37 -11.67
CA ALA A 260 -16.22 -1.07 -10.99
C ALA A 260 -15.86 0.09 -11.95
N GLY A 261 -15.71 -0.17 -13.26
CA GLY A 261 -15.29 0.85 -14.23
C GLY A 261 -13.84 1.30 -14.06
N GLN A 262 -13.02 0.54 -13.32
CA GLN A 262 -11.63 0.87 -13.02
C GLN A 262 -10.66 0.57 -14.17
N LEU A 263 -11.09 -0.23 -15.16
CA LEU A 263 -10.32 -0.56 -16.35
C LEU A 263 -10.76 0.33 -17.54
N ALA A 264 -9.84 1.13 -18.08
CA ALA A 264 -10.10 2.07 -19.18
C ALA A 264 -9.26 1.77 -20.43
N CYS A 265 -9.93 1.50 -21.55
CA CYS A 265 -9.37 1.27 -22.89
C CYS A 265 -10.40 1.58 -23.98
N GLU A 266 -9.98 1.52 -25.25
CA GLU A 266 -10.82 1.72 -26.44
C GLU A 266 -11.95 0.68 -26.54
N ASP A 267 -13.07 1.05 -27.18
CA ASP A 267 -14.30 0.25 -27.20
C ASP A 267 -14.13 -1.15 -27.80
N GLU A 268 -13.28 -1.33 -28.82
CA GLU A 268 -13.00 -2.64 -29.42
C GLU A 268 -12.28 -3.57 -28.44
N HIS A 269 -11.25 -3.09 -27.75
CA HIS A 269 -10.52 -3.86 -26.74
C HIS A 269 -11.40 -4.13 -25.51
N MET A 270 -12.21 -3.16 -25.10
CA MET A 270 -13.21 -3.30 -24.04
C MET A 270 -14.30 -4.33 -24.40
N HIS A 271 -14.72 -4.39 -25.66
CA HIS A 271 -15.65 -5.41 -26.17
C HIS A 271 -14.99 -6.80 -26.15
N GLU A 272 -13.74 -6.92 -26.61
CA GLU A 272 -12.98 -8.18 -26.58
C GLU A 272 -12.78 -8.70 -25.14
N ILE A 273 -12.43 -7.84 -24.18
CA ILE A 273 -12.35 -8.19 -22.76
C ILE A 273 -13.70 -8.72 -22.23
N LYS A 274 -14.82 -8.07 -22.60
CA LYS A 274 -16.17 -8.51 -22.23
C LYS A 274 -16.53 -9.85 -22.89
N ARG A 275 -16.10 -10.10 -24.14
CA ARG A 275 -16.26 -11.37 -24.86
C ARG A 275 -15.46 -12.50 -24.20
N LEU A 276 -14.15 -12.31 -23.98
CA LEU A 276 -13.25 -13.27 -23.34
C LEU A 276 -13.71 -13.64 -21.92
N LYS A 277 -14.11 -12.63 -21.12
CA LYS A 277 -14.73 -12.85 -19.80
C LYS A 277 -15.92 -13.81 -19.89
N SER A 278 -16.75 -13.66 -20.92
CA SER A 278 -18.02 -14.40 -21.07
C SER A 278 -17.82 -15.79 -21.72
N ALA A 279 -16.79 -15.94 -22.56
CA ALA A 279 -16.35 -17.22 -23.12
C ALA A 279 -15.68 -18.16 -22.10
N GLY A 280 -15.36 -17.67 -20.89
CA GLY A 280 -14.74 -18.47 -19.83
C GLY A 280 -13.22 -18.60 -19.92
N ASP A 281 -12.62 -18.32 -21.08
CA ASP A 281 -11.16 -18.26 -21.22
C ASP A 281 -10.59 -17.28 -20.18
N THR A 282 -9.74 -17.82 -19.32
CA THR A 282 -9.15 -17.07 -18.22
C THR A 282 -7.77 -16.54 -18.55
N ARG A 283 -6.99 -17.24 -19.37
CA ARG A 283 -5.64 -16.79 -19.72
C ARG A 283 -5.71 -15.64 -20.72
N ALA A 284 -6.52 -15.75 -21.77
CA ALA A 284 -6.71 -14.68 -22.74
C ALA A 284 -7.38 -13.45 -22.11
N PHE A 285 -8.42 -13.65 -21.26
CA PHE A 285 -9.06 -12.55 -20.52
C PHE A 285 -8.05 -11.76 -19.68
N LEU A 286 -7.20 -12.44 -18.89
CA LEU A 286 -6.19 -11.75 -18.09
C LEU A 286 -5.13 -11.08 -18.97
N GLN A 287 -4.65 -11.74 -20.03
CA GLN A 287 -3.69 -11.15 -20.98
C GLN A 287 -4.23 -9.89 -21.66
N ALA A 288 -5.52 -9.83 -22.00
CA ALA A 288 -6.17 -8.64 -22.54
C ALA A 288 -6.28 -7.52 -21.49
N CYS A 289 -6.69 -7.86 -20.25
CA CYS A 289 -6.77 -6.92 -19.13
C CYS A 289 -5.42 -6.28 -18.77
N ARG A 290 -4.29 -7.01 -18.87
CA ARG A 290 -2.95 -6.48 -18.58
C ARG A 290 -2.53 -5.27 -19.42
N GLN A 291 -3.14 -5.07 -20.60
CA GLN A 291 -2.84 -3.95 -21.49
C GLN A 291 -3.69 -2.70 -21.20
N VAL A 292 -4.52 -2.73 -20.15
CA VAL A 292 -5.55 -1.71 -19.88
C VAL A 292 -5.11 -0.74 -18.79
N HIS A 293 -5.39 0.55 -18.96
CA HIS A 293 -5.15 1.54 -17.91
C HIS A 293 -6.04 1.23 -16.70
N GLY A 294 -5.44 1.24 -15.50
CA GLY A 294 -6.10 0.86 -14.25
C GLY A 294 -5.96 -0.61 -13.87
N TYR A 295 -5.43 -1.49 -14.73
CA TYR A 295 -5.10 -2.86 -14.33
C TYR A 295 -4.00 -2.88 -13.26
N ASN A 296 -4.22 -3.65 -12.19
CA ASN A 296 -3.39 -3.66 -10.97
C ASN A 296 -3.21 -2.27 -10.30
N ALA A 297 -4.10 -1.30 -10.57
CA ALA A 297 -4.08 0.00 -9.90
C ALA A 297 -4.92 -0.03 -8.61
N VAL A 298 -4.45 0.68 -7.59
CA VAL A 298 -5.23 0.94 -6.36
C VAL A 298 -5.86 2.32 -6.48
N PHE A 299 -7.19 2.36 -6.47
CA PHE A 299 -7.99 3.59 -6.49
C PHE A 299 -8.43 3.93 -5.07
N ILE A 300 -8.23 5.19 -4.67
CA ILE A 300 -8.69 5.77 -3.43
C ILE A 300 -9.51 7.02 -3.82
N ALA A 301 -10.83 6.93 -3.69
CA ALA A 301 -11.76 8.03 -3.95
C ALA A 301 -11.80 9.02 -2.77
N ASP A 302 -12.69 10.01 -2.84
CA ASP A 302 -13.02 10.92 -1.74
C ASP A 302 -11.80 11.65 -1.15
N CYS A 303 -10.83 12.02 -2.00
CA CYS A 303 -9.65 12.76 -1.60
C CYS A 303 -9.78 14.25 -1.93
N ALA A 304 -9.12 15.11 -1.14
CA ALA A 304 -8.88 16.50 -1.48
C ALA A 304 -7.37 16.75 -1.61
N SER A 305 -6.91 17.27 -2.75
CA SER A 305 -5.49 17.57 -2.97
C SER A 305 -5.20 19.07 -3.00
N ASP A 306 -3.96 19.45 -2.66
CA ASP A 306 -3.43 20.79 -2.93
C ASP A 306 -3.02 21.03 -4.39
N PHE A 307 -3.14 20.01 -5.25
CA PHE A 307 -2.75 20.04 -6.66
C PHE A 307 -3.91 19.57 -7.58
N PRO A 308 -4.15 20.23 -8.74
CA PRO A 308 -3.45 21.40 -9.29
C PRO A 308 -3.79 22.72 -8.60
N GLN A 309 -4.83 22.74 -7.75
CA GLN A 309 -5.23 23.88 -6.92
C GLN A 309 -5.56 23.41 -5.49
N PRO A 310 -5.48 24.29 -4.47
CA PRO A 310 -5.88 23.96 -3.11
C PRO A 310 -7.29 23.36 -3.02
N ASN A 311 -7.43 22.28 -2.26
CA ASN A 311 -8.69 21.56 -2.01
C ASN A 311 -9.39 21.02 -3.28
N THR A 312 -8.63 20.64 -4.32
CA THR A 312 -9.21 20.00 -5.51
C THR A 312 -9.79 18.61 -5.16
N PRO A 313 -11.08 18.34 -5.38
CA PRO A 313 -11.66 17.00 -5.23
C PRO A 313 -11.07 16.04 -6.27
N ALA A 314 -10.61 14.87 -5.82
CA ALA A 314 -9.88 13.95 -6.66
C ALA A 314 -9.94 12.49 -6.20
N THR A 315 -9.72 11.60 -7.15
CA THR A 315 -9.38 10.19 -6.91
C THR A 315 -7.86 10.02 -7.03
N LEU A 316 -7.22 9.48 -5.99
CA LEU A 316 -5.81 9.11 -5.96
C LEU A 316 -5.64 7.68 -6.52
N ILE A 317 -4.74 7.49 -7.49
CA ILE A 317 -4.54 6.21 -8.17
C ILE A 317 -3.07 5.81 -8.12
N LEU A 318 -2.76 4.66 -7.52
CA LEU A 318 -1.38 4.15 -7.39
C LEU A 318 -1.16 2.92 -8.30
N THR A 319 -0.05 2.92 -9.06
CA THR A 319 0.36 1.80 -9.94
C THR A 319 1.82 1.43 -9.73
N HIS A 320 2.29 0.34 -10.36
CA HIS A 320 3.68 -0.15 -10.33
C HIS A 320 4.76 0.88 -10.72
N ASN A 321 4.41 2.04 -11.29
CA ASN A 321 5.35 3.03 -11.80
C ASN A 321 5.02 4.50 -11.49
N ALA A 322 3.81 4.85 -11.08
CA ALA A 322 3.39 6.22 -10.84
C ALA A 322 2.25 6.32 -9.82
N VAL A 323 2.31 7.38 -9.02
CA VAL A 323 1.14 7.94 -8.33
C VAL A 323 0.42 8.85 -9.31
N ARG A 324 -0.92 8.91 -9.26
CA ARG A 324 -1.72 9.81 -10.09
C ARG A 324 -2.80 10.49 -9.26
N ILE A 325 -3.13 11.71 -9.64
CA ILE A 325 -4.26 12.47 -9.09
C ILE A 325 -5.20 12.74 -10.25
N ARG A 326 -6.41 12.16 -10.21
CA ARG A 326 -7.45 12.38 -11.21
C ARG A 326 -8.50 13.31 -10.63
N THR A 327 -8.68 14.50 -11.21
CA THR A 327 -9.67 15.48 -10.73
C THR A 327 -11.09 15.00 -10.98
N GLU A 328 -11.99 15.40 -10.09
CA GLU A 328 -13.42 15.11 -10.19
C GLU A 328 -14.20 16.33 -10.70
N GLY A 329 -15.43 16.10 -11.18
CA GLY A 329 -16.19 17.03 -12.02
C GLY A 329 -16.28 16.56 -13.48
N ASP A 330 -16.62 17.50 -14.37
CA ASP A 330 -16.81 17.26 -15.80
C ASP A 330 -15.46 17.18 -16.55
N ASP A 331 -14.61 18.19 -16.40
CA ASP A 331 -13.25 18.25 -16.97
C ASP A 331 -12.24 17.41 -16.17
N ARG A 332 -12.41 16.09 -16.22
CA ARG A 332 -11.54 15.11 -15.51
C ARG A 332 -10.13 15.08 -16.10
N HIS A 333 -9.16 15.64 -15.37
CA HIS A 333 -7.75 15.64 -15.73
C HIS A 333 -6.97 14.66 -14.86
N GLU A 334 -6.12 13.82 -15.47
CA GLU A 334 -5.25 12.89 -14.77
C GLU A 334 -3.79 13.38 -14.78
N PHE A 335 -3.30 13.76 -13.61
CA PHE A 335 -1.91 14.19 -13.40
C PHE A 335 -1.06 12.99 -12.95
N VAL A 336 0.06 12.77 -13.62
CA VAL A 336 0.92 11.58 -13.44
C VAL A 336 2.25 11.95 -12.78
N PHE A 337 2.57 11.28 -11.67
CA PHE A 337 3.78 11.46 -10.88
C PHE A 337 4.58 10.15 -10.85
N PRO A 338 5.53 9.94 -11.78
CA PRO A 338 6.36 8.73 -11.81
C PRO A 338 7.13 8.54 -10.50
N ILE A 339 7.04 7.33 -9.92
CA ILE A 339 7.61 6.98 -8.61
C ILE A 339 9.12 7.31 -8.54
N ARG A 340 9.84 7.12 -9.66
CA ARG A 340 11.28 7.43 -9.79
C ARG A 340 11.64 8.92 -9.53
N ARG A 341 10.66 9.82 -9.57
CA ARG A 341 10.80 11.27 -9.36
C ARG A 341 10.25 11.74 -8.00
N ILE A 342 9.56 10.86 -7.27
CA ILE A 342 9.27 11.09 -5.85
C ILE A 342 10.60 10.93 -5.09
N ARG A 343 10.87 11.84 -4.15
CA ARG A 343 12.11 11.87 -3.36
C ARG A 343 11.86 11.45 -1.92
N HIS A 344 10.73 11.88 -1.37
CA HIS A 344 10.30 11.61 -0.01
C HIS A 344 8.77 11.51 0.01
N TRP A 345 8.21 10.76 0.95
CA TRP A 345 6.79 10.77 1.24
C TRP A 345 6.54 10.48 2.73
N GLN A 346 5.44 11.01 3.24
CA GLN A 346 5.00 10.83 4.61
C GLN A 346 3.48 10.72 4.70
N VAL A 347 3.01 10.25 5.86
CA VAL A 347 1.64 10.48 6.31
C VAL A 347 1.70 11.47 7.46
N SER A 348 0.71 12.36 7.51
CA SER A 348 0.50 13.31 8.61
C SER A 348 -0.97 13.27 9.05
N GLY A 349 -1.24 13.59 10.31
CA GLY A 349 -2.55 13.49 10.95
C GLY A 349 -2.53 12.54 12.15
N SER A 350 -3.47 12.73 13.08
CA SER A 350 -3.63 11.92 14.30
C SER A 350 -5.02 11.31 14.45
N SER A 351 -6.06 11.93 13.90
CA SER A 351 -7.38 11.30 13.68
C SER A 351 -7.54 10.87 12.22
N PRO A 352 -8.41 9.89 11.90
CA PRO A 352 -8.71 9.47 10.52
C PRO A 352 -9.15 10.63 9.61
N GLU A 353 -9.88 11.61 10.16
CA GLU A 353 -10.35 12.81 9.44
C GLU A 353 -9.21 13.78 9.11
N SER A 354 -8.16 13.82 9.94
CA SER A 354 -6.97 14.65 9.74
C SER A 354 -5.89 14.01 8.85
N LEU A 355 -6.10 12.79 8.38
CA LEU A 355 -5.09 12.04 7.64
C LEU A 355 -4.84 12.62 6.24
N ALA A 356 -3.56 12.87 5.95
CA ALA A 356 -3.09 13.29 4.65
C ALA A 356 -1.83 12.53 4.23
N PHE A 357 -1.81 12.11 2.97
CA PHE A 357 -0.66 11.53 2.29
C PHE A 357 0.09 12.64 1.54
N ARG A 358 1.37 12.82 1.86
CA ARG A 358 2.21 13.87 1.28
C ARG A 358 3.42 13.26 0.59
N PHE A 359 3.77 13.76 -0.59
CA PHE A 359 4.97 13.35 -1.32
C PHE A 359 5.68 14.53 -1.98
N ASP A 360 7.01 14.44 -2.03
CA ASP A 360 7.89 15.47 -2.57
C ASP A 360 8.38 15.06 -3.96
N TYR A 361 7.95 15.77 -5.00
CA TYR A 361 8.13 15.41 -6.40
C TYR A 361 9.12 16.32 -7.13
N GLN A 362 10.18 15.73 -7.72
CA GLN A 362 11.17 16.46 -8.51
C GLN A 362 10.67 16.73 -9.94
N ARG A 363 10.30 17.99 -10.22
CA ARG A 363 9.91 18.49 -11.54
C ARG A 363 11.09 18.54 -12.51
N GLU A 364 10.80 18.89 -13.76
CA GLU A 364 11.81 19.11 -14.80
C GLU A 364 12.52 20.44 -14.53
N GLY A 365 13.84 20.47 -14.72
CA GLY A 365 14.70 21.51 -14.14
C GLY A 365 15.06 21.29 -12.65
N GLY A 366 14.64 20.17 -12.05
CA GLY A 366 15.12 19.72 -10.73
C GLY A 366 14.46 20.34 -9.50
N THR A 367 13.55 21.31 -9.68
CA THR A 367 12.78 21.90 -8.57
C THR A 367 11.88 20.85 -7.91
N ILE A 368 11.91 20.78 -6.58
CA ILE A 368 11.00 19.92 -5.81
C ILE A 368 9.66 20.64 -5.62
N SER A 369 8.56 19.89 -5.63
CA SER A 369 7.26 20.35 -5.14
C SER A 369 6.64 19.29 -4.25
N THR A 370 6.37 19.69 -3.00
CA THR A 370 5.50 18.95 -2.10
C THR A 370 4.06 18.97 -2.64
N ILE A 371 3.41 17.81 -2.62
CA ILE A 371 1.99 17.63 -2.95
C ILE A 371 1.35 16.89 -1.77
N THR A 372 0.19 17.36 -1.33
CA THR A 372 -0.61 16.80 -0.24
C THR A 372 -1.95 16.31 -0.76
N VAL A 373 -2.38 15.15 -0.27
CA VAL A 373 -3.67 14.52 -0.58
C VAL A 373 -4.31 14.11 0.74
N SER A 374 -5.28 14.89 1.21
CA SER A 374 -6.09 14.60 2.39
C SER A 374 -7.07 13.47 2.07
N THR A 375 -7.03 12.40 2.86
CA THR A 375 -7.91 11.23 2.74
C THR A 375 -7.75 10.32 3.96
N PRO A 376 -8.84 9.74 4.51
CA PRO A 376 -8.76 8.73 5.57
C PRO A 376 -7.89 7.52 5.19
N CYS A 377 -7.74 7.24 3.90
CA CYS A 377 -6.92 6.16 3.37
C CYS A 377 -5.44 6.54 3.16
N ALA A 378 -4.95 7.66 3.69
CA ALA A 378 -3.56 8.13 3.49
C ALA A 378 -2.50 7.09 3.89
N ILE A 379 -2.79 6.31 4.93
CA ILE A 379 -1.93 5.22 5.40
C ILE A 379 -1.91 4.07 4.39
N HIS A 380 -3.05 3.74 3.77
CA HIS A 380 -3.12 2.78 2.68
C HIS A 380 -2.35 3.27 1.44
N ALA A 381 -2.47 4.55 1.07
CA ALA A 381 -1.71 5.15 -0.02
C ALA A 381 -0.19 5.04 0.20
N SER A 382 0.29 5.35 1.40
CA SER A 382 1.70 5.22 1.77
C SER A 382 2.20 3.76 1.75
N MET A 383 1.38 2.80 2.18
CA MET A 383 1.69 1.36 2.05
C MET A 383 1.77 0.92 0.59
N CYS A 384 0.87 1.42 -0.26
CA CYS A 384 0.86 1.11 -1.69
C CYS A 384 2.08 1.69 -2.42
N LEU A 385 2.47 2.94 -2.12
CA LEU A 385 3.70 3.53 -2.66
C LEU A 385 4.94 2.76 -2.19
N GLN A 386 5.04 2.42 -0.90
CA GLN A 386 6.15 1.62 -0.37
C GLN A 386 6.27 0.27 -1.11
N ALA A 387 5.17 -0.48 -1.22
CA ALA A 387 5.18 -1.79 -1.89
C ALA A 387 5.56 -1.68 -3.38
N ALA A 388 5.07 -0.67 -4.10
CA ALA A 388 5.48 -0.44 -5.50
C ALA A 388 6.97 -0.03 -5.62
N VAL A 389 7.51 0.73 -4.66
CA VAL A 389 8.96 1.05 -4.59
C VAL A 389 9.79 -0.21 -4.34
N ASP A 390 9.37 -1.05 -3.39
CA ASP A 390 10.06 -2.30 -3.04
C ASP A 390 10.09 -3.26 -4.25
N GLU A 391 8.98 -3.35 -4.99
CA GLU A 391 8.84 -4.15 -6.21
C GLU A 391 9.74 -3.62 -7.35
N ILE A 392 9.81 -2.30 -7.56
CA ILE A 392 10.77 -1.66 -8.49
C ILE A 392 12.22 -2.00 -8.13
N ILE A 393 12.56 -2.02 -6.83
CA ILE A 393 13.92 -2.32 -6.36
C ILE A 393 14.27 -3.79 -6.61
N GLN A 394 13.37 -4.73 -6.29
CA GLN A 394 13.57 -6.16 -6.55
C GLN A 394 13.73 -6.47 -8.04
N LEU A 395 12.90 -5.87 -8.91
CA LEU A 395 12.98 -6.04 -10.36
C LEU A 395 14.27 -5.45 -10.95
N ARG A 396 14.80 -4.37 -10.37
CA ARG A 396 16.13 -3.82 -10.72
C ARG A 396 17.26 -4.76 -10.29
N GLN A 397 17.21 -5.29 -9.07
CA GLN A 397 18.24 -6.20 -8.54
C GLN A 397 18.35 -7.46 -9.41
N ARG A 398 17.24 -8.10 -9.77
CA ARG A 398 17.22 -9.30 -10.65
C ARG A 398 17.85 -9.06 -12.02
N ARG A 399 17.67 -7.87 -12.60
CA ARG A 399 18.31 -7.49 -13.87
C ARG A 399 19.80 -7.26 -13.73
N ILE A 400 20.25 -6.67 -12.62
CA ILE A 400 21.66 -6.43 -12.32
C ILE A 400 22.38 -7.76 -12.01
N SER A 401 21.72 -8.70 -11.33
CA SER A 401 22.30 -10.01 -10.98
C SER A 401 22.32 -11.01 -12.14
N GLY A 402 21.87 -10.64 -13.34
CA GLY A 402 21.86 -11.52 -14.52
C GLY A 402 20.85 -12.66 -14.45
N ASP A 403 19.84 -12.56 -13.57
CA ASP A 403 18.85 -13.63 -13.31
C ASP A 403 17.79 -13.74 -14.42
N GLU A 404 17.82 -12.84 -15.41
CA GLU A 404 17.18 -13.03 -16.74
C GLU A 404 18.00 -13.99 -17.65
N GLY A 405 18.76 -14.91 -17.03
CA GLY A 405 19.50 -15.98 -17.71
C GLY A 405 18.59 -16.95 -18.45
N ASP A 406 18.75 -17.01 -19.77
CA ASP A 406 18.05 -17.91 -20.71
C ASP A 406 16.51 -17.95 -20.61
N ARG A 407 15.87 -16.77 -20.63
CA ARG A 407 14.46 -16.67 -21.00
C ARG A 407 14.26 -15.71 -22.19
N ARG A 408 13.97 -16.29 -23.37
CA ARG A 408 13.48 -15.66 -24.63
C ARG A 408 14.50 -15.18 -25.69
N ARG A 409 15.42 -16.05 -26.13
CA ARG A 409 15.75 -16.15 -27.58
C ARG A 409 15.84 -17.62 -28.02
N PRO A 410 14.91 -18.13 -28.87
CA PRO A 410 15.07 -19.46 -29.46
C PRO A 410 16.37 -19.53 -30.27
N SER A 411 17.17 -20.58 -30.10
CA SER A 411 18.42 -20.74 -30.83
C SER A 411 18.18 -20.79 -32.34
N GLU A 412 19.19 -20.43 -33.15
CA GLU A 412 19.03 -20.41 -34.60
C GLU A 412 18.74 -21.82 -35.19
N GLU A 413 19.19 -22.86 -34.49
CA GLU A 413 18.83 -24.26 -34.72
C GLU A 413 17.34 -24.54 -34.47
N GLN A 414 16.77 -24.05 -33.35
CA GLN A 414 15.33 -24.19 -33.09
C GLN A 414 14.48 -23.45 -34.15
N ARG A 415 14.99 -22.32 -34.67
CA ARG A 415 14.34 -21.57 -35.77
C ARG A 415 14.43 -22.31 -37.10
N THR A 416 15.53 -23.00 -37.39
CA THR A 416 15.67 -23.85 -38.59
C THR A 416 14.94 -25.19 -38.50
N GLN A 417 14.86 -25.82 -37.32
CA GLN A 417 14.02 -27.01 -37.09
C GLN A 417 12.54 -26.71 -37.32
N ARG A 418 12.00 -25.62 -36.73
CA ARG A 418 10.60 -25.20 -36.97
C ARG A 418 10.32 -24.92 -38.45
N ARG A 419 11.26 -24.28 -39.16
CA ARG A 419 11.18 -24.08 -40.63
C ARG A 419 11.27 -25.37 -41.45
N ARG A 420 11.95 -26.42 -40.96
CA ARG A 420 11.96 -27.74 -41.60
C ARG A 420 10.65 -28.50 -41.39
N GLN A 421 10.13 -28.51 -40.17
CA GLN A 421 8.86 -29.18 -39.86
C GLN A 421 7.68 -28.59 -40.65
N GLN A 422 7.55 -27.25 -40.71
CA GLN A 422 6.51 -26.59 -41.53
C GLN A 422 6.62 -26.86 -43.05
N ARG A 423 7.76 -27.36 -43.54
CA ARG A 423 7.92 -27.79 -44.94
C ARG A 423 7.62 -29.26 -45.18
N GLN A 424 7.43 -30.07 -44.13
CA GLN A 424 7.11 -31.49 -44.23
C GLN A 424 5.61 -31.78 -44.03
N THR A 425 4.86 -30.86 -43.41
CA THR A 425 3.40 -30.99 -43.20
C THR A 425 2.56 -30.25 -44.26
N GLY A 426 3.16 -29.92 -45.42
CA GLY A 426 2.59 -28.99 -46.40
C GLY A 426 2.46 -29.58 -47.82
N GLY A 427 2.16 -30.87 -47.94
CA GLY A 427 2.05 -31.51 -49.26
C GLY A 427 1.31 -32.85 -49.25
N ASP A 428 0.01 -32.78 -49.49
CA ASP A 428 -0.72 -33.75 -50.33
C ASP A 428 -1.96 -33.04 -50.93
N GLY A 429 -2.48 -33.54 -52.06
CA GLY A 429 -3.71 -33.05 -52.71
C GLY A 429 -3.54 -32.22 -54.00
N GLY A 430 -3.28 -32.90 -55.13
CA GLY A 430 -3.81 -32.48 -56.44
C GLY A 430 -5.22 -33.07 -56.66
N ASP A 431 -5.90 -32.93 -57.80
CA ASP A 431 -5.71 -32.17 -59.05
C ASP A 431 -7.12 -32.10 -59.73
N GLY A 432 -7.50 -31.21 -60.65
CA GLY A 432 -6.80 -30.17 -61.40
C GLY A 432 -7.78 -29.49 -62.38
N GLY A 433 -7.36 -29.21 -63.62
CA GLY A 433 -8.26 -28.80 -64.71
C GLY A 433 -7.73 -27.68 -65.62
N THR A 434 -7.50 -27.99 -66.90
CA THR A 434 -7.00 -27.07 -67.93
C THR A 434 -8.04 -26.05 -68.40
N HIS A 435 -7.64 -24.80 -68.72
CA HIS A 435 -7.66 -24.29 -70.11
C HIS A 435 -7.19 -22.82 -70.30
N ALA A 436 -6.77 -22.54 -71.54
CA ALA A 436 -6.79 -21.27 -72.28
C ALA A 436 -5.81 -20.12 -71.93
N ARG A 437 -5.09 -19.68 -72.98
CA ARG A 437 -4.29 -18.45 -73.07
C ARG A 437 -5.19 -17.23 -73.31
N SER A 438 -4.78 -16.04 -72.89
CA SER A 438 -4.51 -14.93 -73.83
C SER A 438 -3.77 -13.76 -73.17
N SER A 439 -3.08 -12.95 -73.98
CA SER A 439 -2.50 -11.65 -73.62
C SER A 439 -3.34 -10.51 -74.17
N HIS A 440 -3.32 -9.31 -73.56
CA HIS A 440 -2.95 -8.06 -74.26
C HIS A 440 -2.82 -6.80 -73.38
N HIS A 441 -2.37 -5.73 -74.03
CA HIS A 441 -1.80 -4.47 -73.54
C HIS A 441 -2.77 -3.43 -72.95
N ALA A 442 -2.31 -2.79 -71.87
CA ALA A 442 -2.02 -1.35 -71.71
C ALA A 442 -3.11 -0.26 -71.56
N HIS A 443 -2.64 0.84 -70.95
CA HIS A 443 -3.22 2.19 -70.78
C HIS A 443 -4.44 2.31 -69.84
N GLY A 444 -4.62 3.42 -69.11
CA GLY A 444 -3.67 4.53 -68.87
C GLY A 444 -4.33 5.80 -68.29
N ASN A 445 -3.54 6.55 -67.50
CA ASN A 445 -3.77 7.93 -67.01
C ASN A 445 -5.05 8.27 -66.21
N GLY A 446 -4.90 9.10 -65.16
CA GLY A 446 -6.03 9.56 -64.35
C GLY A 446 -5.65 10.39 -63.12
N ALA A 447 -4.68 11.30 -63.23
CA ALA A 447 -4.25 12.15 -62.12
C ALA A 447 -5.00 13.49 -62.09
N SER A 448 -5.44 13.92 -60.89
CA SER A 448 -5.79 15.32 -60.62
C SER A 448 -5.33 15.71 -59.21
N SER A 449 -4.68 16.87 -59.11
CA SER A 449 -4.02 17.37 -57.90
C SER A 449 -4.82 18.50 -57.24
N GLY A 450 -4.75 18.60 -55.90
CA GLY A 450 -5.38 19.70 -55.16
C GLY A 450 -4.65 20.01 -53.85
N SER A 451 -3.50 20.69 -53.92
CA SER A 451 -2.70 21.06 -52.74
C SER A 451 -2.59 22.58 -52.58
N GLY A 452 -2.80 23.07 -51.35
CA GLY A 452 -2.60 24.47 -50.98
C GLY A 452 -2.22 24.61 -49.51
N LYS A 453 -1.18 25.40 -49.20
CA LYS A 453 -0.68 25.63 -47.83
C LYS A 453 -0.21 27.07 -47.63
N ARG A 454 -0.65 27.65 -46.51
CA ARG A 454 0.02 28.67 -45.65
C ARG A 454 0.47 30.01 -46.25
N SER A 455 0.03 31.07 -45.58
CA SER A 455 0.90 32.15 -45.05
C SER A 455 0.24 32.81 -43.81
N ALA A 456 1.00 33.67 -43.11
CA ALA A 456 0.65 34.38 -41.86
C ALA A 456 1.35 35.78 -41.92
N PRO A 457 1.52 36.62 -40.85
CA PRO A 457 1.04 36.59 -39.45
C PRO A 457 0.51 37.96 -38.92
N SER A 458 0.16 38.08 -37.62
CA SER A 458 0.22 39.35 -36.86
C SER A 458 0.01 39.22 -35.33
N THR A 459 0.75 40.04 -34.56
CA THR A 459 0.57 40.47 -33.14
C THR A 459 1.23 41.88 -33.02
N PRO A 460 1.32 42.61 -31.87
CA PRO A 460 0.82 42.40 -30.49
C PRO A 460 0.14 43.65 -29.84
N ALA A 461 -0.29 43.57 -28.56
CA ALA A 461 -0.47 44.75 -27.68
C ALA A 461 -0.47 44.43 -26.16
N LYS A 462 0.03 45.37 -25.33
CA LYS A 462 -0.11 45.48 -23.85
C LYS A 462 0.01 46.97 -23.44
N PRO A 463 -0.67 47.41 -22.36
CA PRO A 463 -0.05 48.29 -21.33
C PRO A 463 -0.48 47.90 -19.87
N THR A 464 0.39 47.71 -18.85
CA THR A 464 1.02 48.68 -17.89
C THR A 464 0.05 49.44 -16.95
N LYS A 465 0.34 49.83 -15.67
CA LYS A 465 1.27 49.44 -14.55
C LYS A 465 1.10 50.47 -13.40
N SER A 466 0.99 50.07 -12.12
CA SER A 466 1.35 50.89 -10.90
C SER A 466 1.23 50.03 -9.62
N ARG A 467 2.19 49.92 -8.67
CA ARG A 467 2.82 50.91 -7.74
C ARG A 467 1.85 51.43 -6.65
N THR A 468 2.17 51.51 -5.34
CA THR A 468 3.29 51.10 -4.44
C THR A 468 2.78 51.20 -2.97
N SER A 469 3.38 50.70 -1.87
CA SER A 469 4.71 50.09 -1.58
C SER A 469 4.58 48.68 -0.95
N ALA A 470 5.12 48.21 0.20
CA ALA A 470 5.94 48.75 1.33
C ALA A 470 6.89 47.66 1.91
N VAL A 471 7.61 47.94 3.03
CA VAL A 471 8.63 47.05 3.66
C VAL A 471 8.56 47.09 5.19
N ILE A 472 8.72 45.94 5.85
CA ILE A 472 9.32 45.79 7.19
C ILE A 472 10.19 44.51 7.15
N ASP A 473 11.46 44.62 7.55
CA ASP A 473 12.34 43.50 7.85
C ASP A 473 12.29 43.19 9.36
N GLU A 474 12.35 41.91 9.74
CA GLU A 474 13.04 41.42 10.95
C GLU A 474 13.50 39.97 10.71
N ALA A 475 14.47 39.50 11.49
CA ALA A 475 15.42 38.47 11.02
C ALA A 475 15.38 37.12 11.77
N ASP A 476 15.72 36.08 11.01
CA ASP A 476 16.55 34.93 11.39
C ASP A 476 16.42 34.35 12.83
N ILE A 477 15.61 33.30 12.96
CA ILE A 477 15.94 32.17 13.83
C ILE A 477 16.04 30.92 12.95
N SER A 478 17.26 30.42 12.78
CA SER A 478 17.60 29.34 11.86
C SER A 478 17.71 27.95 12.53
N GLN A 479 17.91 26.92 11.70
CA GLN A 479 18.33 25.56 12.07
C GLN A 479 17.28 24.60 12.66
N GLY A 480 16.08 24.56 12.06
CA GLY A 480 15.29 23.33 12.04
C GLY A 480 15.96 22.26 11.17
N HIS A 481 16.72 21.33 11.77
CA HIS A 481 17.41 20.27 11.03
C HIS A 481 16.44 19.29 10.35
N HIS A 482 16.41 19.26 9.02
CA HIS A 482 15.72 18.23 8.24
C HIS A 482 16.38 16.85 8.43
N PHE A 483 15.61 15.89 8.93
CA PHE A 483 15.94 14.46 8.91
C PHE A 483 14.85 13.67 8.16
N GLY A 484 14.77 13.92 6.86
CA GLY A 484 14.05 13.08 5.89
C GLY A 484 15.04 12.28 5.03
N LEU A 485 14.55 11.28 4.30
CA LEU A 485 15.39 10.44 3.43
C LEU A 485 15.91 11.26 2.24
N THR A 486 17.24 11.27 2.03
CA THR A 486 17.87 12.01 0.93
C THR A 486 18.23 11.07 -0.23
N GLN A 487 18.37 11.63 -1.43
CA GLN A 487 18.70 10.85 -2.63
C GLN A 487 20.11 10.22 -2.56
N GLN A 488 21.03 10.82 -1.80
CA GLN A 488 22.44 10.37 -1.68
C GLN A 488 22.58 9.00 -0.98
N ASP A 489 21.60 8.58 -0.19
CA ASP A 489 21.56 7.24 0.42
C ASP A 489 21.10 6.14 -0.57
N VAL A 490 20.70 6.49 -1.80
CA VAL A 490 20.05 5.57 -2.76
C VAL A 490 20.66 5.62 -4.17
N PHE A 491 21.27 6.74 -4.57
CA PHE A 491 21.92 6.92 -5.87
C PHE A 491 23.30 7.57 -5.67
N GLY A 492 24.35 6.93 -6.19
CA GLY A 492 25.67 7.56 -6.31
C GLY A 492 25.67 8.59 -7.43
N ASP A 493 26.50 9.63 -7.32
CA ASP A 493 26.46 10.85 -8.15
C ASP A 493 26.92 10.68 -9.63
N ASN A 494 27.05 9.45 -10.14
CA ASN A 494 27.35 9.14 -11.55
C ASN A 494 26.23 8.28 -12.16
N ASP A 495 25.30 8.92 -12.86
CA ASP A 495 24.90 8.64 -14.26
C ASP A 495 23.66 9.48 -14.62
N LEU A 496 23.75 10.21 -15.75
CA LEU A 496 22.77 11.22 -16.21
C LEU A 496 21.70 10.64 -17.17
#